data_AF-A0A401YN15-F1
#
_entry.id   AF-A0A401YN15-F1
#
_cell.length_a   1.000
_cell.length_b   1.000
_cell.length_c   1.000
_cell.angle_alpha   90.00
_cell.angle_beta   90.00
_cell.angle_gamma   90.00
#
_symmetry.space_group_name_H-M   'P 1'
#
loop_
_entity.id
_entity.type
_entity.pdbx_description
1 polymer ?
#
loop_
_entity_poly.entity_id
_entity_poly.type
_entity_poly.pdbx_seq_one_letter_code
_entity_poly.pdbx_strand_id
1 'polypeptide(L)'
;MTIHASGVPATPLFVIEYPEEGVATVDGTPVYVPEGGEARHAAIDEVRFTASLLDRPVRAIDVDPNGTRHPLLVDPDGTLTFLAEPHPDPDPDVPDEEADTPSDEEDAAPTDDHDGAFGEWWAGTDEHDPHGRAPDERVEGEPGGAEHDPYQAPNPLGTAPSPPEGPPSTTPPRSGRARRRPARSGSRVAPAAIGLAVATAVTVVAVLVWPDDESAESRTSTTSRAEPAAVTAQTGRRQTSVWSRSIAPPGAGRPSVAALGDVLAILTPDRRVALLDPHDGRIDGLGEPLPAGDAALHATGDPAAPVLVAETGNRLVVWSPLRAPRSWRPPTTVEFAPGAHVSYAGALPLVTGPDGSVAALRGDGLFPVRLSPGTVAMAADTAHVLAGRAAGPWELLGFDGRTRVVAPLPPRPGARILRVAGGGHGVVAAVWSGPGDGSETLAVHDSSSGRVLVGADAPAGSLSSAWIHPNGDPLAALGPVVFDLAEGRASVTPGVVARSVAGGRVYGTRDLHPVAVTTAGVLTLPDGAAIPWGVGAGRALLLTGDGDRAMVHAVDPTL
;
A
#
# COMPACT_ATOMS: atom_id res chain seq x y z
N MET A 1 -19.56 1.96 20.44
CA MET A 1 -20.40 1.01 19.69
C MET A 1 -19.87 -0.37 20.06
N THR A 2 -20.69 -1.28 20.58
CA THR A 2 -20.19 -2.60 21.01
C THR A 2 -19.96 -3.45 19.78
N ILE A 3 -18.71 -3.88 19.54
CA ILE A 3 -18.37 -4.75 18.42
C ILE A 3 -18.83 -6.16 18.77
N HIS A 4 -19.68 -6.74 17.94
CA HIS A 4 -20.07 -8.14 18.07
C HIS A 4 -19.04 -9.03 17.34
N ALA A 5 -18.61 -10.12 17.98
CA ALA A 5 -17.62 -11.03 17.42
C ALA A 5 -18.02 -11.58 16.04
N SER A 6 -19.31 -11.75 15.77
CA SER A 6 -19.84 -12.17 14.47
C SER A 6 -19.59 -11.18 13.33
N GLY A 7 -19.34 -9.90 13.64
CA GLY A 7 -18.99 -8.87 12.66
C GLY A 7 -17.51 -8.78 12.34
N VAL A 8 -16.65 -9.49 13.08
CA VAL A 8 -15.20 -9.54 12.80
C VAL A 8 -14.89 -10.80 12.01
N PRO A 9 -14.22 -10.72 10.84
CA PRO A 9 -13.83 -11.88 10.04
C PRO A 9 -13.13 -12.96 10.86
N ALA A 10 -13.35 -14.23 10.52
CA ALA A 10 -12.73 -15.35 11.22
C ALA A 10 -11.19 -15.34 11.09
N THR A 11 -10.67 -14.80 9.98
CA THR A 11 -9.24 -14.69 9.68
C THR A 11 -8.82 -13.23 9.47
N PRO A 12 -7.58 -12.87 9.87
CA PRO A 12 -6.61 -13.69 10.60
C PRO A 12 -7.01 -13.92 12.08
N LEU A 13 -6.59 -15.06 12.63
CA LEU A 13 -6.71 -15.41 14.05
C LEU A 13 -5.31 -15.55 14.64
N PHE A 14 -4.92 -14.62 15.51
CA PHE A 14 -3.59 -14.62 16.13
C PHE A 14 -3.59 -15.45 17.42
N VAL A 15 -2.51 -16.19 17.68
CA VAL A 15 -2.28 -16.87 18.96
C VAL A 15 -1.13 -16.20 19.69
N ILE A 16 -1.42 -15.59 20.83
CA ILE A 16 -0.44 -14.94 21.70
C ILE A 16 -0.10 -15.93 22.83
N GLU A 17 1.17 -16.27 22.99
CA GLU A 17 1.60 -17.20 24.04
C GLU A 17 2.70 -16.59 24.92
N TYR A 18 2.66 -16.90 26.22
CA TYR A 18 3.67 -16.51 27.20
C TYR A 18 4.38 -17.74 27.78
N PRO A 19 5.42 -18.27 27.12
CA PRO A 19 6.22 -19.34 27.70
C PRO A 19 6.88 -18.89 29.02
N GLU A 20 7.13 -19.83 29.92
CA GLU A 20 7.78 -19.57 31.22
C GLU A 20 9.16 -18.88 31.07
N GLU A 21 9.80 -19.04 29.91
CA GLU A 21 11.08 -18.42 29.56
C GLU A 21 10.97 -16.89 29.30
N GLY A 22 9.77 -16.33 29.39
CA GLY A 22 9.54 -14.88 29.47
C GLY A 22 9.53 -14.12 28.14
N VAL A 23 9.66 -14.81 27.02
CA VAL A 23 9.57 -14.21 25.67
C VAL A 23 8.20 -14.50 25.11
N ALA A 24 7.34 -13.47 25.01
CA ALA A 24 6.05 -13.63 24.36
C ALA A 24 6.21 -13.98 22.88
N THR A 25 5.31 -14.80 22.36
CA THR A 25 5.24 -15.16 20.94
C THR A 25 3.87 -14.80 20.38
N VAL A 26 3.83 -14.40 19.11
CA VAL A 26 2.61 -14.25 18.31
C VAL A 26 2.72 -15.21 17.13
N ASP A 27 1.80 -16.15 17.03
CA ASP A 27 1.82 -17.26 16.07
C ASP A 27 3.16 -18.01 16.07
N GLY A 28 3.65 -18.31 17.27
CA GLY A 28 4.96 -18.97 17.48
C GLY A 28 6.17 -18.09 17.16
N THR A 29 5.99 -16.85 16.70
CA THR A 29 7.09 -15.94 16.41
C THR A 29 7.42 -15.09 17.63
N PRO A 30 8.69 -15.07 18.10
CA PRO A 30 9.10 -14.22 19.21
C PRO A 30 8.87 -12.73 18.93
N VAL A 31 8.17 -12.08 19.84
CA VAL A 31 7.92 -10.64 19.80
C VAL A 31 9.09 -9.90 20.43
N TYR A 32 9.50 -8.80 19.81
CA TYR A 32 10.50 -7.92 20.40
C TYR A 32 9.88 -7.19 21.59
N VAL A 33 10.37 -7.49 22.80
CA VAL A 33 9.98 -6.77 24.01
C VAL A 33 11.01 -5.66 24.25
N PRO A 34 10.62 -4.36 24.18
CA PRO A 34 11.51 -3.27 24.54
C PRO A 34 12.06 -3.47 25.96
N GLU A 35 13.28 -3.01 26.22
CA GLU A 35 13.91 -3.17 27.53
C GLU A 35 13.02 -2.58 28.65
N GLY A 36 12.61 -3.39 29.63
CA GLY A 36 11.71 -2.97 30.71
C GLY A 36 10.22 -2.90 30.33
N GLY A 37 9.85 -3.25 29.10
CA GLY A 37 8.47 -3.47 28.69
C GLY A 37 7.92 -4.81 29.19
N GLU A 38 6.60 -4.92 29.25
CA GLU A 38 5.92 -6.18 29.58
C GLU A 38 5.68 -6.99 28.29
N ALA A 39 6.00 -8.29 28.33
CA ALA A 39 5.90 -9.16 27.16
C ALA A 39 4.47 -9.27 26.61
N ARG A 40 3.46 -9.28 27.49
CA ARG A 40 2.03 -9.23 27.14
C ARG A 40 1.66 -7.99 26.34
N HIS A 41 2.05 -6.81 26.83
CA HIS A 41 1.80 -5.56 26.11
C HIS A 41 2.47 -5.53 24.74
N ALA A 42 3.73 -5.98 24.63
CA ALA A 42 4.42 -6.03 23.36
C ALA A 42 3.74 -6.96 22.34
N ALA A 43 3.25 -8.12 22.77
CA ALA A 43 2.56 -9.07 21.89
C ALA A 43 1.18 -8.56 21.43
N ILE A 44 0.44 -7.92 22.34
CA ILE A 44 -0.82 -7.26 21.98
C ILE A 44 -0.58 -6.11 21.00
N ASP A 45 0.48 -5.32 21.21
CA ASP A 45 0.86 -4.24 20.29
C ASP A 45 1.23 -4.76 18.90
N GLU A 46 1.82 -5.95 18.78
CA GLU A 46 2.10 -6.61 17.50
C GLU A 46 0.81 -7.00 16.76
N VAL A 47 -0.17 -7.59 17.47
CA VAL A 47 -1.48 -7.91 16.89
C VAL A 47 -2.24 -6.64 16.50
N ARG A 48 -2.20 -5.61 17.36
CA ARG A 48 -2.79 -4.30 17.11
C ARG A 48 -2.18 -3.65 15.87
N PHE A 49 -0.86 -3.70 15.71
CA PHE A 49 -0.19 -3.16 14.53
C PHE A 49 -0.75 -3.78 13.25
N THR A 50 -0.99 -5.09 13.25
CA THR A 50 -1.65 -5.77 12.13
C THR A 50 -3.10 -5.32 11.94
N ALA A 51 -3.87 -5.18 13.01
CA ALA A 51 -5.23 -4.63 12.94
C ALA A 51 -5.27 -3.22 12.33
N SER A 52 -4.32 -2.35 12.71
CA SER A 52 -4.17 -1.00 12.16
C SER A 52 -3.83 -1.01 10.67
N LEU A 53 -3.00 -1.96 10.21
CA LEU A 53 -2.67 -2.10 8.79
C LEU A 53 -3.86 -2.59 7.96
N LEU A 54 -4.73 -3.42 8.54
CA LEU A 54 -5.94 -3.94 7.89
C LEU A 54 -7.16 -3.01 8.02
N ASP A 55 -7.01 -1.89 8.74
CA ASP A 55 -8.07 -0.92 9.07
C ASP A 55 -9.36 -1.57 9.63
N ARG A 56 -9.21 -2.65 10.40
CA ARG A 56 -10.34 -3.39 11.00
C ARG A 56 -9.91 -4.16 12.25
N PRO A 57 -10.86 -4.52 13.15
CA PRO A 57 -10.56 -5.39 14.27
C PRO A 57 -10.10 -6.77 13.79
N VAL A 58 -9.24 -7.42 14.55
CA VAL A 58 -8.77 -8.80 14.30
C VAL A 58 -9.06 -9.69 15.49
N ARG A 59 -9.12 -11.00 15.27
CA ARG A 59 -9.34 -12.00 16.31
C ARG A 59 -8.01 -12.46 16.89
N ALA A 60 -7.95 -12.67 18.20
CA ALA A 60 -6.77 -13.20 18.86
C ALA A 60 -7.12 -14.12 20.03
N ILE A 61 -6.22 -15.05 20.33
CA ILE A 61 -6.30 -15.94 21.49
C ILE A 61 -5.09 -15.64 22.37
N ASP A 62 -5.35 -15.11 23.56
CA ASP A 62 -4.33 -14.85 24.56
C ASP A 62 -4.15 -16.07 25.47
N VAL A 63 -2.98 -16.70 25.44
CA VAL A 63 -2.68 -17.97 26.14
C VAL A 63 -1.78 -17.69 27.33
N ASP A 64 -2.34 -17.83 28.53
CA ASP A 64 -1.62 -17.71 29.80
C ASP A 64 -0.54 -18.81 29.96
N PRO A 65 0.49 -18.61 30.80
CA PRO A 65 1.51 -19.64 31.05
C PRO A 65 0.97 -20.99 31.54
N ASN A 66 -0.22 -21.02 32.14
CA ASN A 66 -0.89 -22.25 32.58
C ASN A 66 -1.70 -22.95 31.45
N GLY A 67 -1.65 -22.42 30.22
CA GLY A 67 -2.40 -22.90 29.06
C GLY A 67 -3.84 -22.39 28.97
N THR A 68 -4.29 -21.51 29.86
CA THR A 68 -5.65 -20.92 29.78
C THR A 68 -5.74 -20.02 28.56
N ARG A 69 -6.75 -20.24 27.72
CA ARG A 69 -6.96 -19.51 26.47
C ARG A 69 -8.07 -18.47 26.66
N HIS A 70 -7.78 -17.22 26.35
CA HIS A 70 -8.72 -16.11 26.42
C HIS A 70 -8.97 -15.58 25.01
N PRO A 71 -10.12 -15.87 24.39
CA PRO A 71 -10.48 -15.29 23.10
C PRO A 71 -10.74 -13.79 23.26
N LEU A 72 -10.19 -12.98 22.36
CA LEU A 72 -10.39 -11.54 22.35
C LEU A 72 -10.42 -10.95 20.93
N LEU A 73 -10.98 -9.76 20.81
CA LEU A 73 -10.85 -8.91 19.64
C LEU A 73 -9.84 -7.81 19.94
N VAL A 74 -8.97 -7.52 18.97
CA VAL A 74 -8.00 -6.43 19.03
C VAL A 74 -8.37 -5.40 17.97
N ASP A 75 -8.78 -4.21 18.41
CA ASP A 75 -9.13 -3.09 17.54
C ASP A 75 -7.89 -2.32 17.06
N PRO A 76 -7.96 -1.63 15.90
CA PRO A 76 -6.89 -0.74 15.42
C PRO A 76 -6.47 0.34 16.44
N ASP A 77 -7.41 0.81 17.26
CA ASP A 77 -7.16 1.83 18.28
C ASP A 77 -6.51 1.27 19.56
N GLY A 78 -6.38 -0.06 19.67
CA GLY A 78 -5.83 -0.77 20.82
C GLY A 78 -6.87 -1.21 21.85
N THR A 79 -8.16 -1.01 21.59
CA THR A 79 -9.23 -1.55 22.44
C THR A 79 -9.22 -3.08 22.38
N LEU A 80 -9.30 -3.71 23.56
CA LEU A 80 -9.38 -5.16 23.70
C LEU A 80 -10.78 -5.56 24.16
N THR A 81 -11.44 -6.43 23.40
CA THR A 81 -12.76 -6.97 23.76
C THR A 81 -12.64 -8.47 24.03
N PHE A 82 -12.61 -8.86 25.32
CA PHE A 82 -12.62 -10.26 25.71
C PHE A 82 -13.98 -10.91 25.41
N LEU A 83 -13.94 -12.11 24.84
CA LEU A 83 -15.12 -12.87 24.49
C LEU A 83 -15.40 -13.93 25.55
N ALA A 84 -16.67 -14.17 25.85
CA ALA A 84 -17.09 -15.24 26.75
C ALA A 84 -17.07 -16.61 26.07
N GLU A 85 -17.20 -16.63 24.75
CA GLU A 85 -17.20 -17.82 23.90
C GLU A 85 -15.88 -17.86 23.11
N PRO A 86 -15.33 -19.07 22.86
CA PRO A 86 -14.19 -19.23 21.98
C PRO A 86 -14.51 -18.68 20.58
N HIS A 87 -13.49 -18.21 19.86
CA HIS A 87 -13.67 -17.96 18.43
C HIS A 87 -14.15 -19.27 17.76
N PRO A 88 -15.15 -19.24 16.87
CA PRO A 88 -15.42 -20.38 16.02
C PRO A 88 -14.12 -20.79 15.36
N ASP A 89 -13.80 -22.08 15.43
CA ASP A 89 -12.64 -22.62 14.73
C ASP A 89 -12.77 -22.23 13.25
N PRO A 90 -11.69 -21.71 12.62
CA PRO A 90 -11.71 -21.52 11.18
C PRO A 90 -12.01 -22.89 10.57
N ASP A 91 -13.16 -23.02 9.92
CA ASP A 91 -13.60 -24.30 9.37
C ASP A 91 -12.53 -24.77 8.37
N PRO A 92 -11.74 -25.82 8.69
CA PRO A 92 -10.62 -26.22 7.85
C PRO A 92 -11.10 -26.83 6.52
N ASP A 93 -12.39 -27.18 6.43
CA ASP A 93 -12.98 -27.96 5.36
C ASP A 93 -13.97 -27.15 4.50
N VAL A 94 -14.13 -25.84 4.73
CA VAL A 94 -14.88 -24.97 3.81
C VAL A 94 -13.88 -24.41 2.78
N PRO A 95 -13.75 -25.01 1.58
CA PRO A 95 -13.22 -24.25 0.45
C PRO A 95 -14.06 -22.98 0.30
N ASP A 96 -13.42 -21.84 0.01
CA ASP A 96 -14.01 -20.50 -0.07
C ASP A 96 -15.16 -20.31 -1.11
N GLU A 97 -15.84 -21.38 -1.55
CA GLU A 97 -16.77 -21.39 -2.69
C GLU A 97 -18.24 -21.06 -2.36
N GLU A 98 -18.70 -21.08 -1.11
CA GLU A 98 -20.14 -20.93 -0.82
C GLU A 98 -20.53 -19.65 -0.04
N ALA A 99 -20.11 -18.49 -0.53
CA ALA A 99 -20.79 -17.23 -0.22
C ALA A 99 -21.61 -16.77 -1.43
N ASP A 100 -22.92 -17.02 -1.34
CA ASP A 100 -24.01 -16.44 -2.16
C ASP A 100 -24.04 -16.75 -3.67
N THR A 101 -24.40 -17.99 -4.02
CA THR A 101 -25.23 -18.23 -5.22
C THR A 101 -26.68 -18.50 -4.79
N PRO A 102 -27.68 -17.73 -5.25
CA PRO A 102 -29.08 -18.07 -5.03
C PRO A 102 -29.38 -19.41 -5.71
N SER A 103 -29.94 -20.32 -4.92
CA SER A 103 -30.24 -21.70 -5.28
C SER A 103 -31.23 -21.77 -6.46
N ASP A 104 -30.80 -22.40 -7.56
CA ASP A 104 -31.70 -23.08 -8.49
C ASP A 104 -31.40 -24.59 -8.40
N GLU A 105 -32.46 -25.36 -8.10
CA GLU A 105 -32.50 -26.81 -7.99
C GLU A 105 -32.16 -27.50 -9.33
N GLU A 106 -31.34 -28.56 -9.32
CA GLU A 106 -31.69 -29.96 -9.69
C GLU A 106 -30.47 -30.83 -10.11
N ASP A 107 -30.49 -32.07 -9.61
CA ASP A 107 -29.83 -33.31 -10.08
C ASP A 107 -28.33 -33.64 -9.81
N ALA A 108 -28.12 -34.34 -8.69
CA ALA A 108 -27.51 -35.67 -8.51
C ALA A 108 -26.20 -36.11 -9.24
N ALA A 109 -25.11 -36.20 -8.45
CA ALA A 109 -24.06 -37.26 -8.26
C ALA A 109 -23.38 -37.99 -9.47
N PRO A 110 -22.15 -38.57 -9.36
CA PRO A 110 -21.38 -38.91 -8.15
C PRO A 110 -19.90 -38.47 -8.10
N THR A 111 -19.34 -38.67 -6.91
CA THR A 111 -17.98 -38.41 -6.39
C THR A 111 -16.83 -39.09 -7.13
N ASP A 112 -15.69 -38.40 -7.24
CA ASP A 112 -14.37 -39.02 -7.41
C ASP A 112 -13.31 -38.27 -6.57
N ASP A 113 -12.49 -39.07 -5.88
CA ASP A 113 -11.46 -38.67 -4.91
C ASP A 113 -10.29 -37.92 -5.57
N HIS A 114 -9.89 -36.76 -5.03
CA HIS A 114 -8.54 -36.24 -5.24
C HIS A 114 -7.97 -35.51 -4.01
N ASP A 115 -6.96 -36.16 -3.42
CA ASP A 115 -6.05 -35.66 -2.39
C ASP A 115 -5.18 -34.46 -2.84
N GLY A 116 -5.17 -33.45 -1.99
CA GLY A 116 -4.18 -32.39 -1.72
C GLY A 116 -2.97 -32.14 -2.65
N ALA A 117 -2.96 -30.94 -3.25
CA ALA A 117 -1.74 -30.24 -3.69
C ALA A 117 -1.94 -28.70 -3.68
N PHE A 118 -1.81 -28.06 -2.51
CA PHE A 118 -2.02 -26.62 -2.29
C PHE A 118 -0.76 -25.75 -2.59
N GLY A 119 -0.04 -26.06 -3.67
CA GLY A 119 1.29 -25.47 -3.94
C GLY A 119 1.49 -24.77 -5.30
N GLU A 120 0.50 -24.76 -6.20
CA GLU A 120 0.76 -24.47 -7.63
C GLU A 120 -0.05 -23.31 -8.25
N TRP A 121 -0.85 -22.57 -7.49
CA TRP A 121 -1.78 -21.57 -8.05
C TRP A 121 -1.14 -20.33 -8.72
N TRP A 122 0.19 -20.18 -8.67
CA TRP A 122 0.92 -19.06 -9.28
C TRP A 122 1.91 -19.49 -10.37
N ALA A 123 1.99 -20.78 -10.70
CA ALA A 123 3.01 -21.32 -11.62
C ALA A 123 2.58 -21.36 -13.11
N GLY A 124 1.50 -20.67 -13.48
CA GLY A 124 0.99 -20.60 -14.84
C GLY A 124 1.26 -19.26 -15.53
N THR A 125 2.51 -18.90 -15.76
CA THR A 125 2.84 -17.85 -16.74
C THR A 125 4.16 -18.18 -17.42
N ASP A 126 4.06 -18.81 -18.59
CA ASP A 126 5.18 -19.21 -19.43
C ASP A 126 6.10 -18.03 -19.77
N GLU A 127 7.41 -18.30 -19.67
CA GLU A 127 8.51 -17.51 -20.22
C GLU A 127 8.30 -17.29 -21.73
N HIS A 128 7.80 -16.12 -22.12
CA HIS A 128 8.08 -15.57 -23.45
C HIS A 128 9.44 -14.88 -23.41
N ASP A 129 10.47 -15.63 -23.80
CA ASP A 129 11.81 -15.15 -24.10
C ASP A 129 11.80 -14.28 -25.37
N PRO A 130 12.05 -12.95 -25.30
CA PRO A 130 12.21 -12.12 -26.47
C PRO A 130 13.71 -11.91 -26.75
N HIS A 131 14.44 -12.97 -27.12
CA HIS A 131 15.74 -12.82 -27.78
C HIS A 131 15.56 -12.34 -29.22
N GLY A 132 15.21 -11.05 -29.35
CA GLY A 132 15.25 -10.27 -30.58
C GLY A 132 16.69 -9.90 -30.95
N ARG A 133 17.27 -10.74 -31.81
CA ARG A 133 18.36 -10.48 -32.77
C ARG A 133 18.72 -8.99 -32.97
N ALA A 134 19.94 -8.61 -32.59
CA ALA A 134 20.55 -7.33 -32.96
C ALA A 134 20.80 -7.26 -34.49
N PRO A 135 20.50 -6.14 -35.17
CA PRO A 135 21.03 -5.87 -36.49
C PRO A 135 22.43 -5.26 -36.38
N ASP A 136 23.39 -5.92 -37.02
CA ASP A 136 24.70 -5.40 -37.39
C ASP A 136 24.49 -4.29 -38.45
N GLU A 137 24.52 -3.02 -38.04
CA GLU A 137 24.67 -1.90 -38.98
C GLU A 137 26.08 -1.34 -38.89
N ARG A 138 26.88 -1.73 -39.91
CA ARG A 138 28.09 -1.01 -40.32
C ARG A 138 27.71 0.39 -40.81
N VAL A 139 28.25 1.41 -40.16
CA VAL A 139 28.33 2.77 -40.72
C VAL A 139 29.81 3.09 -40.93
N GLU A 140 30.19 3.21 -42.21
CA GLU A 140 31.46 3.76 -42.68
C GLU A 140 31.29 5.24 -43.06
N GLY A 141 32.29 6.08 -42.72
CA GLY A 141 32.55 7.43 -43.26
C GLY A 141 31.78 8.57 -42.55
N GLU A 142 32.32 9.74 -42.22
CA GLU A 142 33.57 10.44 -42.51
C GLU A 142 33.77 11.58 -41.47
N PRO A 143 34.94 12.25 -41.43
CA PRO A 143 35.36 13.11 -40.32
C PRO A 143 35.15 14.62 -40.55
N GLY A 144 35.00 15.37 -39.45
CA GLY A 144 35.08 16.84 -39.38
C GLY A 144 34.22 17.33 -38.22
N GLY A 145 34.61 18.21 -37.32
CA GLY A 145 35.72 19.16 -37.21
C GLY A 145 35.24 20.25 -36.25
N ALA A 146 36.18 20.94 -35.60
CA ALA A 146 36.02 22.08 -34.66
C ALA A 146 35.52 21.71 -33.24
N GLU A 147 36.39 21.69 -32.23
CA GLU A 147 36.91 22.88 -31.51
C GLU A 147 35.79 23.80 -31.03
N HIS A 148 35.42 23.69 -29.75
CA HIS A 148 35.31 24.80 -28.80
C HIS A 148 34.87 24.27 -27.43
N ASP A 149 35.81 24.19 -26.49
CA ASP A 149 35.53 24.25 -25.06
C ASP A 149 36.64 25.07 -24.43
N PRO A 150 36.30 26.14 -23.68
CA PRO A 150 36.77 26.12 -22.31
C PRO A 150 35.75 26.71 -21.34
N TYR A 151 34.97 25.85 -20.68
CA TYR A 151 34.55 26.15 -19.32
C TYR A 151 35.64 25.76 -18.31
N GLN A 152 36.40 26.78 -17.89
CA GLN A 152 37.29 26.73 -16.74
C GLN A 152 36.50 26.43 -15.45
N ALA A 153 36.85 25.34 -14.78
CA ALA A 153 36.51 25.13 -13.38
C ALA A 153 37.47 25.95 -12.47
N PRO A 154 36.98 26.61 -11.41
CA PRO A 154 37.85 27.29 -10.46
C PRO A 154 38.57 26.30 -9.53
N ASN A 155 39.87 26.56 -9.33
CA ASN A 155 40.75 25.89 -8.37
C ASN A 155 40.17 25.87 -6.94
N PRO A 156 40.26 24.74 -6.21
CA PRO A 156 40.15 24.75 -4.76
C PRO A 156 41.49 25.13 -4.12
N LEU A 157 41.52 26.28 -3.43
CA LEU A 157 42.53 26.61 -2.42
C LEU A 157 42.06 26.06 -1.07
N GLY A 158 42.90 25.27 -0.40
CA GLY A 158 42.69 24.94 1.01
C GLY A 158 43.22 23.58 1.45
N THR A 159 44.53 23.39 1.40
CA THR A 159 45.21 22.27 2.06
C THR A 159 45.15 22.47 3.58
N ALA A 160 44.35 21.67 4.29
CA ALA A 160 44.40 21.57 5.74
C ALA A 160 45.51 20.58 6.16
N PRO A 161 46.24 20.84 7.27
CA PRO A 161 47.32 19.97 7.74
C PRO A 161 46.78 18.65 8.32
N SER A 162 47.46 17.55 8.00
CA SER A 162 47.22 16.22 8.55
C SER A 162 47.45 16.20 10.07
N PRO A 163 46.60 15.52 10.87
CA PRO A 163 46.87 15.25 12.27
C PRO A 163 47.99 14.21 12.45
N PRO A 164 48.72 14.22 13.58
CA PRO A 164 49.87 13.38 13.81
C PRO A 164 49.53 11.89 14.00
N GLU A 165 50.43 11.07 13.47
CA GLU A 165 50.55 9.62 13.54
C GLU A 165 50.38 9.07 14.98
N GLY A 166 49.38 8.20 15.17
CA GLY A 166 49.22 7.39 16.38
C GLY A 166 50.00 6.06 16.27
N PRO A 167 50.47 5.49 17.40
CA PRO A 167 51.35 4.33 17.42
C PRO A 167 50.66 3.01 16.98
N PRO A 168 51.45 2.01 16.52
CA PRO A 168 50.94 0.83 15.81
C PRO A 168 50.18 -0.15 16.71
N SER A 169 48.99 -0.54 16.26
CA SER A 169 48.20 -1.63 16.85
C SER A 169 48.83 -2.99 16.55
N THR A 170 49.13 -3.71 17.63
CA THR A 170 49.61 -5.09 17.66
C THR A 170 48.54 -6.09 17.22
N THR A 171 48.87 -6.92 16.24
CA THR A 171 48.08 -8.08 15.78
C THR A 171 48.26 -9.27 16.74
N PRO A 172 47.20 -9.98 17.16
CA PRO A 172 47.33 -11.29 17.81
C PRO A 172 47.26 -12.45 16.80
N PRO A 173 47.80 -13.63 17.17
CA PRO A 173 48.34 -14.60 16.22
C PRO A 173 47.32 -15.59 15.64
N ARG A 174 47.61 -15.97 14.39
CA ARG A 174 47.02 -17.05 13.61
C ARG A 174 47.37 -18.42 14.23
N SER A 175 46.37 -19.20 14.63
CA SER A 175 46.54 -20.62 14.94
C SER A 175 46.07 -21.47 13.76
N GLY A 176 47.02 -22.20 13.17
CA GLY A 176 46.74 -23.22 12.17
C GLY A 176 46.39 -24.55 12.83
N ARG A 177 45.47 -25.29 12.23
CA ARG A 177 45.52 -26.75 12.28
C ARG A 177 44.85 -27.39 11.08
N ALA A 178 45.68 -28.01 10.26
CA ALA A 178 45.29 -28.98 9.25
C ALA A 178 44.66 -30.21 9.91
N ARG A 179 43.61 -30.77 9.30
CA ARG A 179 43.34 -32.21 9.37
C ARG A 179 42.65 -32.71 8.10
N ARG A 180 43.11 -33.91 7.72
CA ARG A 180 42.88 -34.61 6.46
C ARG A 180 41.49 -35.25 6.36
N ARG A 181 41.04 -35.36 5.11
CA ARG A 181 40.10 -36.32 4.45
C ARG A 181 40.00 -37.73 5.10
N PRO A 182 38.87 -38.47 4.95
CA PRO A 182 38.44 -39.13 3.69
C PRO A 182 36.91 -39.04 3.38
N ALA A 183 36.48 -38.80 2.14
CA ALA A 183 36.21 -39.77 1.05
C ALA A 183 35.13 -40.84 1.35
N ARG A 184 33.94 -40.66 0.77
CA ARG A 184 32.88 -41.66 0.42
C ARG A 184 31.96 -40.97 -0.60
N SER A 185 31.98 -41.31 -1.90
CA SER A 185 31.11 -42.31 -2.57
C SER A 185 29.68 -42.30 -2.03
N GLY A 186 28.61 -42.05 -2.77
CA GLY A 186 28.35 -41.93 -4.19
C GLY A 186 26.86 -42.26 -4.36
N SER A 187 26.15 -41.62 -5.28
CA SER A 187 24.95 -42.19 -5.91
C SER A 187 24.58 -41.29 -7.09
N ARG A 188 24.66 -41.86 -8.29
CA ARG A 188 24.07 -41.31 -9.50
C ARG A 188 22.67 -41.87 -9.56
N VAL A 189 21.65 -41.01 -9.57
CA VAL A 189 20.29 -41.38 -9.95
C VAL A 189 20.06 -40.80 -11.33
N ALA A 190 19.87 -41.70 -12.30
CA ALA A 190 19.46 -41.38 -13.65
C ALA A 190 17.98 -40.99 -13.67
N PRO A 191 17.54 -40.00 -14.45
CA PRO A 191 16.12 -39.80 -14.69
C PRO A 191 15.61 -40.82 -15.70
N ALA A 192 14.60 -41.58 -15.29
CA ALA A 192 13.81 -42.43 -16.16
C ALA A 192 12.89 -41.55 -17.01
N ALA A 193 12.98 -41.71 -18.33
CA ALA A 193 12.03 -41.17 -19.28
C ALA A 193 10.71 -41.94 -19.17
N ILE A 194 9.62 -41.23 -18.89
CA ILE A 194 8.26 -41.72 -19.01
C ILE A 194 7.59 -40.89 -20.11
N GLY A 195 7.26 -41.55 -21.21
CA GLY A 195 6.45 -41.01 -22.28
C GLY A 195 4.97 -41.12 -21.94
N LEU A 196 4.20 -40.12 -22.38
CA LEU A 196 2.75 -40.13 -22.41
C LEU A 196 2.35 -39.29 -23.64
N ALA A 197 2.01 -39.94 -24.76
CA ALA A 197 0.70 -40.41 -25.18
C ALA A 197 -0.20 -39.26 -25.70
N VAL A 198 -0.50 -39.39 -27.00
CA VAL A 198 -1.34 -38.55 -27.86
C VAL A 198 -2.82 -38.91 -27.67
N ALA A 199 -3.69 -37.91 -27.54
CA ALA A 199 -5.12 -37.85 -27.94
C ALA A 199 -5.76 -36.65 -27.20
N THR A 200 -6.68 -35.83 -27.70
CA THR A 200 -7.43 -35.74 -28.96
C THR A 200 -8.02 -34.32 -28.98
N ALA A 201 -8.01 -33.66 -30.14
CA ALA A 201 -8.67 -32.38 -30.33
C ALA A 201 -10.21 -32.55 -30.30
N VAL A 202 -10.89 -31.74 -29.50
CA VAL A 202 -12.33 -31.49 -29.61
C VAL A 202 -12.51 -30.00 -29.86
N THR A 203 -12.76 -29.65 -31.13
CA THR A 203 -13.15 -28.32 -31.54
C THR A 203 -14.66 -28.21 -31.38
N VAL A 204 -15.12 -27.47 -30.37
CA VAL A 204 -16.52 -27.04 -30.29
C VAL A 204 -16.63 -25.69 -30.97
N VAL A 205 -17.12 -25.69 -32.21
CA VAL A 205 -17.59 -24.50 -32.90
C VAL A 205 -19.02 -24.24 -32.43
N ALA A 206 -19.18 -23.28 -31.52
CA ALA A 206 -20.49 -22.72 -31.22
C ALA A 206 -20.74 -21.53 -32.17
N VAL A 207 -21.53 -21.76 -33.22
CA VAL A 207 -22.13 -20.69 -34.00
C VAL A 207 -23.30 -20.13 -33.19
N LEU A 208 -23.09 -19.01 -32.53
CA LEU A 208 -24.17 -18.24 -31.92
C LEU A 208 -24.72 -17.26 -32.96
N VAL A 209 -25.92 -17.60 -33.44
CA VAL A 209 -26.80 -16.74 -34.22
C VAL A 209 -27.30 -15.64 -33.28
N TRP A 210 -26.85 -14.41 -33.49
CA TRP A 210 -27.42 -13.23 -32.85
C TRP A 210 -28.77 -12.93 -33.51
N PRO A 211 -29.85 -12.69 -32.74
CA PRO A 211 -31.04 -12.07 -33.30
C PRO A 211 -30.71 -10.61 -33.68
N ASP A 212 -31.16 -10.21 -34.87
CA ASP A 212 -31.18 -8.81 -35.31
C ASP A 212 -32.00 -8.00 -34.31
N ASP A 213 -31.34 -7.28 -33.41
CA ASP A 213 -31.99 -6.27 -32.58
C ASP A 213 -31.99 -4.94 -33.33
N GLU A 214 -33.20 -4.43 -33.47
CA GLU A 214 -33.55 -3.25 -34.24
C GLU A 214 -32.89 -1.99 -33.67
N SER A 215 -32.30 -1.21 -34.58
CA SER A 215 -32.29 0.26 -34.53
C SER A 215 -31.74 0.91 -33.25
N ALA A 216 -30.41 0.90 -33.11
CA ALA A 216 -29.71 1.93 -32.38
C ALA A 216 -29.93 3.30 -33.07
N GLU A 217 -30.98 4.02 -32.67
CA GLU A 217 -31.05 5.46 -32.89
C GLU A 217 -29.80 6.08 -32.26
N SER A 218 -28.90 6.54 -33.12
CA SER A 218 -27.73 7.34 -32.76
C SER A 218 -28.22 8.64 -32.11
N ARG A 219 -28.51 8.60 -30.81
CA ARG A 219 -28.50 9.81 -29.99
C ARG A 219 -27.06 10.30 -30.02
N THR A 220 -26.81 11.30 -30.85
CA THR A 220 -25.64 12.16 -30.72
C THR A 220 -25.58 12.59 -29.27
N SER A 221 -24.70 11.97 -28.49
CA SER A 221 -24.33 12.42 -27.16
C SER A 221 -23.73 13.80 -27.34
N THR A 222 -24.58 14.83 -27.30
CA THR A 222 -24.14 16.20 -27.09
C THR A 222 -23.30 16.15 -25.83
N THR A 223 -22.00 16.33 -25.98
CA THR A 223 -21.05 16.51 -24.88
C THR A 223 -21.55 17.70 -24.06
N SER A 224 -22.40 17.40 -23.08
CA SER A 224 -22.97 18.39 -22.17
C SER A 224 -21.79 19.02 -21.45
N ARG A 225 -21.49 20.25 -21.85
CA ARG A 225 -20.44 21.06 -21.25
C ARG A 225 -20.77 21.14 -19.77
N ALA A 226 -19.83 20.74 -18.91
CA ALA A 226 -20.02 20.83 -17.47
C ALA A 226 -20.38 22.27 -17.10
N GLU A 227 -21.52 22.44 -16.42
CA GLU A 227 -21.90 23.75 -15.92
C GLU A 227 -21.21 24.02 -14.57
N PRO A 228 -20.71 25.25 -14.35
CA PRO A 228 -20.28 25.72 -13.04
C PRO A 228 -21.37 25.51 -11.99
N ALA A 229 -21.02 24.89 -10.87
CA ALA A 229 -21.91 24.69 -9.74
C ALA A 229 -21.43 25.48 -8.53
N ALA A 230 -22.36 25.97 -7.71
CA ALA A 230 -22.00 26.51 -6.40
C ALA A 230 -21.45 25.38 -5.52
N VAL A 231 -20.33 25.62 -4.84
CA VAL A 231 -19.69 24.66 -3.95
C VAL A 231 -19.13 25.40 -2.75
N THR A 232 -19.39 24.90 -1.55
CA THR A 232 -18.79 25.42 -0.31
C THR A 232 -17.34 25.00 -0.27
N ALA A 233 -16.47 25.83 -0.85
CA ALA A 233 -15.04 25.62 -0.90
C ALA A 233 -14.34 26.34 0.26
N GLN A 234 -13.07 26.01 0.44
CA GLN A 234 -12.23 26.58 1.49
C GLN A 234 -11.96 28.08 1.29
N THR A 235 -11.57 28.76 2.36
CA THR A 235 -11.04 30.13 2.28
C THR A 235 -9.85 30.19 1.32
N GLY A 236 -9.88 31.15 0.39
CA GLY A 236 -8.88 31.25 -0.67
C GLY A 236 -9.19 30.45 -1.94
N ARG A 237 -10.38 29.86 -2.04
CA ARG A 237 -10.88 29.15 -3.23
C ARG A 237 -12.21 29.77 -3.70
N ARG A 238 -12.47 29.72 -5.00
CA ARG A 238 -13.75 30.17 -5.55
C ARG A 238 -14.89 29.34 -4.99
N GLN A 239 -16.05 29.95 -4.75
CA GLN A 239 -17.26 29.24 -4.30
C GLN A 239 -18.10 28.70 -5.48
N THR A 240 -17.52 28.71 -6.68
CA THR A 240 -18.08 28.14 -7.90
C THR A 240 -17.06 27.22 -8.54
N SER A 241 -17.48 26.01 -8.91
CA SER A 241 -16.64 25.10 -9.65
C SER A 241 -16.40 25.59 -11.07
N VAL A 242 -15.22 25.31 -11.62
CA VAL A 242 -14.90 25.54 -13.04
C VAL A 242 -15.69 24.56 -13.90
N TRP A 243 -15.76 23.32 -13.41
CA TRP A 243 -16.53 22.24 -13.98
C TRP A 243 -16.94 21.27 -12.86
N SER A 244 -18.01 20.53 -13.10
CA SER A 244 -18.49 19.45 -12.22
C SER A 244 -18.87 18.21 -13.05
N ARG A 245 -18.71 17.03 -12.45
CA ARG A 245 -19.05 15.74 -13.08
C ARG A 245 -19.68 14.80 -12.07
N SER A 246 -20.71 14.08 -12.51
CA SER A 246 -21.26 12.97 -11.75
C SER A 246 -20.30 11.79 -11.78
N ILE A 247 -20.12 11.17 -10.63
CA ILE A 247 -19.32 9.97 -10.44
C ILE A 247 -20.18 8.88 -9.82
N ALA A 248 -19.75 7.63 -9.92
CA ALA A 248 -20.28 6.56 -9.10
C ALA A 248 -20.20 6.99 -7.63
N PRO A 249 -21.21 6.64 -6.81
CA PRO A 249 -21.10 6.88 -5.38
C PRO A 249 -19.87 6.16 -4.83
N PRO A 250 -19.13 6.77 -3.88
CA PRO A 250 -18.00 6.11 -3.25
C PRO A 250 -18.50 4.89 -2.47
N GLY A 251 -18.17 3.68 -2.93
CA GLY A 251 -18.44 2.44 -2.19
C GLY A 251 -17.62 2.40 -0.91
N ALA A 252 -18.24 2.09 0.23
CA ALA A 252 -17.58 1.94 1.54
C ALA A 252 -16.58 3.08 1.93
N GLY A 253 -16.77 4.31 1.44
CA GLY A 253 -15.86 5.43 1.70
C GLY A 253 -14.56 5.44 0.88
N ARG A 254 -14.43 4.57 -0.13
CA ARG A 254 -13.28 4.50 -1.02
C ARG A 254 -13.39 5.49 -2.18
N PRO A 255 -12.26 6.01 -2.71
CA PRO A 255 -12.30 7.06 -3.70
C PRO A 255 -12.76 6.55 -5.07
N SER A 256 -13.74 7.21 -5.67
CA SER A 256 -14.14 7.01 -7.08
C SER A 256 -13.36 7.91 -8.05
N VAL A 257 -12.25 8.48 -7.58
CA VAL A 257 -11.43 9.46 -8.29
C VAL A 257 -9.95 9.15 -8.02
N ALA A 258 -9.10 9.27 -9.03
CA ALA A 258 -7.66 9.08 -8.92
C ALA A 258 -6.93 10.16 -9.73
N ALA A 259 -5.97 10.87 -9.12
CA ALA A 259 -5.16 11.88 -9.81
C ALA A 259 -3.86 11.26 -10.33
N LEU A 260 -3.62 11.36 -11.64
CA LEU A 260 -2.47 10.81 -12.36
C LEU A 260 -1.65 11.95 -12.97
N GLY A 261 -1.10 12.82 -12.13
CA GLY A 261 -0.36 14.00 -12.58
C GLY A 261 -1.27 15.01 -13.30
N ASP A 262 -1.17 15.07 -14.62
CA ASP A 262 -1.95 15.94 -15.50
C ASP A 262 -3.27 15.31 -15.99
N VAL A 263 -3.56 14.07 -15.60
CA VAL A 263 -4.81 13.37 -15.92
C VAL A 263 -5.59 13.07 -14.64
N LEU A 264 -6.92 13.16 -14.72
CA LEU A 264 -7.82 12.75 -13.64
C LEU A 264 -8.65 11.54 -14.09
N ALA A 265 -8.55 10.41 -13.39
CA ALA A 265 -9.47 9.30 -13.59
C ALA A 265 -10.67 9.42 -12.66
N ILE A 266 -11.87 9.16 -13.17
CA ILE A 266 -13.10 9.06 -12.38
C ILE A 266 -13.84 7.77 -12.74
N LEU A 267 -14.59 7.23 -11.79
CA LEU A 267 -15.57 6.18 -12.04
C LEU A 267 -16.92 6.85 -12.32
N THR A 268 -17.48 6.66 -13.50
CA THR A 268 -18.78 7.21 -13.90
C THR A 268 -19.94 6.44 -13.25
N PRO A 269 -21.16 6.99 -13.19
CA PRO A 269 -22.32 6.30 -12.62
C PRO A 269 -22.66 4.96 -13.30
N ASP A 270 -22.34 4.79 -14.59
CA ASP A 270 -22.46 3.53 -15.34
C ASP A 270 -21.23 2.61 -15.17
N ARG A 271 -20.41 2.86 -14.14
CA ARG A 271 -19.23 2.08 -13.73
C ARG A 271 -18.12 2.02 -14.76
N ARG A 272 -18.00 3.01 -15.65
CA ARG A 272 -16.88 3.12 -16.59
C ARG A 272 -15.80 3.99 -15.99
N VAL A 273 -14.55 3.65 -16.28
CA VAL A 273 -13.43 4.53 -15.94
C VAL A 273 -13.30 5.58 -17.03
N ALA A 274 -13.45 6.85 -16.67
CA ALA A 274 -13.24 7.98 -17.57
C ALA A 274 -11.96 8.71 -17.20
N LEU A 275 -11.14 9.02 -18.21
CA LEU A 275 -9.97 9.90 -18.07
C LEU A 275 -10.37 11.32 -18.47
N LEU A 276 -10.10 12.27 -17.59
CA LEU A 276 -10.48 13.66 -17.73
C LEU A 276 -9.24 14.55 -17.73
N ASP A 277 -9.31 15.60 -18.54
CA ASP A 277 -8.44 16.75 -18.42
C ASP A 277 -8.86 17.55 -17.16
N PRO A 278 -8.00 17.65 -16.12
CA PRO A 278 -8.32 18.37 -14.89
C PRO A 278 -8.52 19.88 -15.12
N HIS A 279 -8.11 20.43 -16.27
CA HIS A 279 -8.27 21.85 -16.58
C HIS A 279 -9.70 22.23 -16.92
N ASP A 280 -10.37 21.47 -17.78
CA ASP A 280 -11.68 21.79 -18.33
C ASP A 280 -12.75 20.71 -18.09
N GLY A 281 -12.36 19.56 -17.52
CA GLY A 281 -13.25 18.45 -17.23
C GLY A 281 -13.70 17.70 -18.49
N ARG A 282 -13.00 17.85 -19.62
CA ARG A 282 -13.25 17.12 -20.86
C ARG A 282 -12.82 15.67 -20.68
N ILE A 283 -13.68 14.74 -21.12
CA ILE A 283 -13.36 13.31 -21.13
C ILE A 283 -12.46 13.04 -22.34
N ASP A 284 -11.24 12.60 -22.08
CA ASP A 284 -10.23 12.20 -23.07
C ASP A 284 -10.35 10.73 -23.47
N GLY A 285 -10.87 9.89 -22.57
CA GLY A 285 -11.08 8.48 -22.83
C GLY A 285 -12.14 7.91 -21.90
N LEU A 286 -12.86 6.92 -22.39
CA LEU A 286 -13.88 6.19 -21.64
C LEU A 286 -13.63 4.70 -21.81
N GLY A 287 -13.51 4.00 -20.69
CA GLY A 287 -13.33 2.57 -20.64
C GLY A 287 -14.60 1.77 -20.80
N GLU A 288 -14.43 0.45 -20.80
CA GLU A 288 -15.53 -0.47 -20.60
C GLU A 288 -16.05 -0.44 -19.16
N PRO A 289 -17.31 -0.84 -18.92
CA PRO A 289 -17.84 -0.92 -17.57
C PRO A 289 -17.05 -1.94 -16.75
N LEU A 290 -16.73 -1.58 -15.51
CA LEU A 290 -16.13 -2.51 -14.56
C LEU A 290 -17.13 -3.61 -14.19
N PRO A 291 -16.65 -4.81 -13.82
CA PRO A 291 -17.49 -5.87 -13.24
C PRO A 291 -18.37 -5.32 -12.11
N ALA A 292 -19.54 -5.93 -11.87
CA ALA A 292 -20.43 -5.52 -10.78
C ALA A 292 -19.75 -5.61 -9.40
N GLY A 293 -20.27 -4.86 -8.41
CA GLY A 293 -19.74 -4.82 -7.03
C GLY A 293 -19.20 -3.45 -6.60
N ASP A 294 -18.56 -3.33 -5.44
CA ASP A 294 -17.91 -2.06 -5.08
C ASP A 294 -16.63 -1.86 -5.90
N ALA A 295 -16.36 -0.61 -6.29
CA ALA A 295 -15.20 -0.25 -7.07
C ALA A 295 -14.52 1.02 -6.56
N ALA A 296 -13.20 0.99 -6.43
CA ALA A 296 -12.38 2.11 -6.00
C ALA A 296 -11.25 2.38 -7.01
N LEU A 297 -10.97 3.66 -7.29
CA LEU A 297 -9.89 4.06 -8.19
C LEU A 297 -8.68 4.57 -7.42
N HIS A 298 -7.52 4.07 -7.81
CA HIS A 298 -6.24 4.43 -7.21
C HIS A 298 -5.20 4.74 -8.30
N ALA A 299 -4.46 5.83 -8.10
CA ALA A 299 -3.30 6.15 -8.91
C ALA A 299 -2.06 5.65 -8.17
N THR A 300 -1.25 4.86 -8.85
CA THR A 300 0.00 4.32 -8.32
C THR A 300 1.12 4.50 -9.35
N GLY A 301 2.33 4.07 -9.00
CA GLY A 301 3.50 4.06 -9.86
C GLY A 301 4.38 5.29 -9.74
N ASP A 302 5.32 5.40 -10.67
CA ASP A 302 6.14 6.58 -10.87
C ASP A 302 5.24 7.73 -11.37
N PRO A 303 5.29 8.94 -10.80
CA PRO A 303 4.57 10.10 -11.33
C PRO A 303 4.79 10.37 -12.83
N ALA A 304 5.94 9.97 -13.39
CA ALA A 304 6.24 10.07 -14.81
C ALA A 304 5.63 8.95 -15.66
N ALA A 305 5.17 7.86 -15.05
CA ALA A 305 4.52 6.73 -15.70
C ALA A 305 3.47 6.11 -14.76
N PRO A 306 2.39 6.84 -14.44
CA PRO A 306 1.45 6.39 -13.45
C PRO A 306 0.62 5.21 -13.97
N VAL A 307 0.25 4.34 -13.05
CA VAL A 307 -0.60 3.17 -13.24
C VAL A 307 -1.94 3.47 -12.57
N LEU A 308 -3.01 3.40 -13.35
CA LEU A 308 -4.36 3.43 -12.79
C LEU A 308 -4.75 2.02 -12.39
N VAL A 309 -5.35 1.89 -11.22
CA VAL A 309 -5.87 0.63 -10.70
C VAL A 309 -7.31 0.85 -10.25
N ALA A 310 -8.19 -0.06 -10.65
CA ALA A 310 -9.52 -0.17 -10.08
C ALA A 310 -9.60 -1.45 -9.26
N GLU A 311 -9.90 -1.33 -7.98
CA GLU A 311 -10.14 -2.47 -7.10
C GLU A 311 -11.61 -2.86 -7.18
N THR A 312 -11.91 -4.09 -7.59
CA THR A 312 -13.28 -4.61 -7.75
C THR A 312 -13.39 -6.00 -7.13
N GLY A 313 -13.95 -6.09 -5.92
CA GLY A 313 -14.01 -7.35 -5.18
C GLY A 313 -12.61 -7.93 -4.95
N ASN A 314 -12.35 -9.14 -5.47
CA ASN A 314 -11.07 -9.84 -5.38
C ASN A 314 -10.17 -9.65 -6.63
N ARG A 315 -10.34 -8.54 -7.35
CA ARG A 315 -9.62 -8.26 -8.60
C ARG A 315 -9.09 -6.83 -8.64
N LEU A 316 -7.91 -6.67 -9.24
CA LEU A 316 -7.39 -5.38 -9.71
C LEU A 316 -7.56 -5.31 -11.23
N VAL A 317 -8.23 -4.27 -11.71
CA VAL A 317 -8.24 -3.89 -13.13
C VAL A 317 -7.17 -2.83 -13.32
N VAL A 318 -6.15 -3.12 -14.12
CA VAL A 318 -4.90 -2.36 -14.18
C VAL A 318 -4.70 -1.75 -15.56
N TRP A 319 -4.45 -0.44 -15.62
CA TRP A 319 -4.08 0.27 -16.86
C TRP A 319 -2.61 0.71 -16.79
N SER A 320 -1.76 -0.07 -17.45
CA SER A 320 -0.29 0.11 -17.42
C SER A 320 0.26 0.71 -18.72
N PRO A 321 1.35 1.47 -18.59
CA PRO A 321 1.31 2.86 -18.15
C PRO A 321 0.57 3.75 -19.16
N LEU A 322 -0.12 4.77 -18.68
CA LEU A 322 -0.79 5.77 -19.52
C LEU A 322 0.23 6.76 -20.11
N ARG A 323 1.14 6.25 -20.97
CA ARG A 323 2.07 7.10 -21.73
C ARG A 323 1.31 7.68 -22.92
N ALA A 324 0.91 8.94 -22.77
CA ALA A 324 0.14 9.77 -23.68
C ALA A 324 -1.39 9.68 -23.53
N PRO A 325 -2.09 10.83 -23.51
CA PRO A 325 -3.50 10.96 -23.10
C PRO A 325 -4.53 10.34 -24.07
N ARG A 326 -4.13 9.54 -25.07
CA ARG A 326 -5.01 9.21 -26.21
C ARG A 326 -5.12 7.74 -26.61
N SER A 327 -4.34 6.84 -26.03
CA SER A 327 -4.50 5.41 -26.33
C SER A 327 -4.79 4.65 -25.05
N TRP A 328 -6.08 4.36 -24.83
CA TRP A 328 -6.48 3.31 -23.92
C TRP A 328 -5.89 1.99 -24.41
N ARG A 329 -4.93 1.46 -23.66
CA ARG A 329 -4.65 0.03 -23.76
C ARG A 329 -5.78 -0.71 -23.03
N PRO A 330 -6.22 -1.88 -23.53
CA PRO A 330 -7.09 -2.75 -22.76
C PRO A 330 -6.47 -2.97 -21.36
N PRO A 331 -7.26 -2.87 -20.28
CA PRO A 331 -6.75 -3.17 -18.96
C PRO A 331 -6.35 -4.64 -18.85
N THR A 332 -5.39 -4.92 -17.98
CA THR A 332 -5.16 -6.28 -17.50
C THR A 332 -5.94 -6.49 -16.21
N THR A 333 -6.61 -7.63 -16.10
CA THR A 333 -7.26 -8.04 -14.86
C THR A 333 -6.33 -8.97 -14.10
N VAL A 334 -6.15 -8.68 -12.82
CA VAL A 334 -5.31 -9.43 -11.90
C VAL A 334 -6.19 -9.90 -10.76
N GLU A 335 -6.32 -11.20 -10.59
CA GLU A 335 -7.11 -11.79 -9.52
C GLU A 335 -6.25 -12.09 -8.29
N PHE A 336 -6.87 -12.07 -7.12
CA PHE A 336 -6.24 -12.47 -5.86
C PHE A 336 -7.25 -13.21 -4.98
N ALA A 337 -6.76 -13.81 -3.89
CA ALA A 337 -7.59 -14.62 -3.00
C ALA A 337 -8.74 -13.79 -2.40
N PRO A 338 -9.96 -14.35 -2.27
CA PRO A 338 -11.04 -13.72 -1.52
C PRO A 338 -10.58 -13.28 -0.12
N GLY A 339 -11.08 -12.14 0.35
CA GLY A 339 -10.72 -11.60 1.67
C GLY A 339 -9.33 -10.96 1.76
N ALA A 340 -8.53 -10.96 0.68
CA ALA A 340 -7.28 -10.23 0.65
C ALA A 340 -7.50 -8.71 0.77
N HIS A 341 -6.52 -8.02 1.34
CA HIS A 341 -6.49 -6.58 1.51
C HIS A 341 -5.50 -5.95 0.52
N VAL A 342 -5.88 -4.85 -0.13
CA VAL A 342 -4.99 -4.06 -1.00
C VAL A 342 -4.59 -2.76 -0.30
N SER A 343 -3.29 -2.59 -0.06
CA SER A 343 -2.71 -1.36 0.47
C SER A 343 -2.08 -0.54 -0.66
N TYR A 344 -2.26 0.78 -0.59
CA TYR A 344 -1.70 1.77 -1.54
C TYR A 344 -0.72 2.72 -0.84
N ALA A 345 -0.11 2.29 0.27
CA ALA A 345 0.78 3.14 1.06
C ALA A 345 2.11 3.46 0.35
N GLY A 346 2.54 2.66 -0.62
CA GLY A 346 3.75 2.87 -1.41
C GLY A 346 3.48 3.26 -2.86
N ALA A 347 4.54 3.24 -3.68
CA ALA A 347 4.39 3.49 -5.11
C ALA A 347 3.68 2.37 -5.88
N LEU A 348 3.50 1.18 -5.33
CA LEU A 348 2.80 0.06 -5.96
C LEU A 348 1.68 -0.48 -5.06
N PRO A 349 0.59 -1.02 -5.62
CA PRO A 349 -0.38 -1.79 -4.85
C PRO A 349 0.29 -3.00 -4.19
N LEU A 350 0.01 -3.18 -2.90
CA LEU A 350 0.47 -4.30 -2.08
C LEU A 350 -0.76 -5.12 -1.68
N VAL A 351 -0.83 -6.37 -2.13
CA VAL A 351 -1.91 -7.31 -1.81
C VAL A 351 -1.45 -8.21 -0.67
N THR A 352 -2.24 -8.28 0.40
CA THR A 352 -2.03 -9.17 1.54
C THR A 352 -3.20 -10.14 1.64
N GLY A 353 -2.94 -11.43 1.44
CA GLY A 353 -3.93 -12.50 1.53
C GLY A 353 -4.40 -12.75 2.97
N PRO A 354 -5.53 -13.46 3.15
CA PRO A 354 -6.06 -13.81 4.47
C PRO A 354 -5.15 -14.76 5.27
N ASP A 355 -4.28 -15.50 4.57
CA ASP A 355 -3.25 -16.39 5.10
C ASP A 355 -1.93 -15.67 5.44
N GLY A 356 -1.88 -14.33 5.26
CA GLY A 356 -0.67 -13.53 5.42
C GLY A 356 0.29 -13.61 4.23
N SER A 357 -0.08 -14.28 3.13
CA SER A 357 0.67 -14.20 1.88
C SER A 357 0.72 -12.77 1.37
N VAL A 358 1.85 -12.37 0.76
CA VAL A 358 2.05 -11.00 0.29
C VAL A 358 2.52 -11.00 -1.16
N ALA A 359 1.92 -10.12 -1.96
CA ALA A 359 2.38 -9.85 -3.32
C ALA A 359 2.27 -8.36 -3.65
N ALA A 360 3.17 -7.85 -4.48
CA ALA A 360 3.09 -6.49 -5.01
C ALA A 360 2.72 -6.51 -6.48
N LEU A 361 1.83 -5.61 -6.91
CA LEU A 361 1.51 -5.46 -8.33
C LEU A 361 2.69 -4.80 -9.07
N ARG A 362 3.29 -5.51 -10.03
CA ARG A 362 4.37 -5.01 -10.88
C ARG A 362 4.01 -5.22 -12.35
N GLY A 363 3.98 -4.13 -13.11
CA GLY A 363 3.54 -4.18 -14.50
C GLY A 363 2.07 -4.55 -14.58
N ASP A 364 1.77 -5.77 -14.99
CA ASP A 364 0.43 -6.32 -15.18
C ASP A 364 0.19 -7.62 -14.38
N GLY A 365 1.06 -7.94 -13.41
CA GLY A 365 0.92 -9.15 -12.58
C GLY A 365 1.32 -8.94 -11.12
N LEU A 366 0.92 -9.88 -10.25
CA LEU A 366 1.32 -9.94 -8.85
C LEU A 366 2.66 -10.65 -8.71
N PHE A 367 3.59 -10.01 -8.03
CA PHE A 367 4.88 -10.58 -7.72
C PHE A 367 4.92 -11.00 -6.23
N PRO A 368 5.01 -12.30 -5.91
CA PRO A 368 4.98 -12.76 -4.53
C PRO A 368 6.23 -12.31 -3.77
N VAL A 369 6.05 -12.00 -2.49
CA VAL A 369 7.10 -11.54 -1.58
C VAL A 369 7.11 -12.40 -0.34
N ARG A 370 8.28 -12.94 -0.01
CA ARG A 370 8.47 -13.74 1.19
C ARG A 370 8.83 -12.83 2.35
N LEU A 371 7.95 -12.75 3.35
CA LEU A 371 8.21 -12.03 4.58
C LEU A 371 9.09 -12.85 5.53
N SER A 372 9.94 -12.16 6.28
CA SER A 372 10.61 -12.77 7.44
C SER A 372 9.57 -13.05 8.54
N PRO A 373 9.73 -14.12 9.35
CA PRO A 373 8.80 -14.40 10.44
C PRO A 373 8.61 -13.20 11.38
N GLY A 374 7.35 -12.90 11.69
CA GLY A 374 6.96 -11.79 12.59
C GLY A 374 7.20 -10.41 12.01
N THR A 375 7.21 -10.29 10.67
CA THR A 375 7.16 -9.00 9.98
C THR A 375 5.86 -8.90 9.20
N VAL A 376 5.37 -7.68 9.03
CA VAL A 376 4.19 -7.35 8.22
C VAL A 376 4.61 -6.44 7.08
N ALA A 377 4.08 -6.68 5.89
CA ALA A 377 4.29 -5.79 4.76
C ALA A 377 3.54 -4.46 4.97
N MET A 378 4.26 -3.35 4.84
CA MET A 378 3.70 -2.01 5.08
C MET A 378 3.42 -1.27 3.77
N ALA A 379 4.36 -1.32 2.82
CA ALA A 379 4.24 -0.63 1.54
C ALA A 379 5.05 -1.33 0.45
N ALA A 380 4.62 -1.22 -0.80
CA ALA A 380 5.40 -1.64 -1.96
C ALA A 380 5.87 -0.42 -2.74
N ASP A 381 7.17 -0.31 -2.98
CA ASP A 381 7.77 0.67 -3.88
C ASP A 381 8.29 -0.03 -5.14
N THR A 382 8.76 0.72 -6.13
CA THR A 382 9.17 0.17 -7.45
C THR A 382 10.31 -0.86 -7.38
N ALA A 383 11.15 -0.78 -6.34
CA ALA A 383 12.33 -1.62 -6.18
C ALA A 383 12.19 -2.69 -5.09
N HIS A 384 11.33 -2.48 -4.10
CA HIS A 384 11.26 -3.32 -2.91
C HIS A 384 9.89 -3.23 -2.23
N VAL A 385 9.56 -4.24 -1.43
CA VAL A 385 8.51 -4.15 -0.42
C VAL A 385 9.16 -3.79 0.92
N LEU A 386 8.63 -2.76 1.55
CA LEU A 386 8.96 -2.37 2.91
C LEU A 386 8.13 -3.25 3.86
N ALA A 387 8.81 -4.02 4.70
CA ALA A 387 8.20 -4.84 5.75
C ALA A 387 8.79 -4.46 7.11
N GLY A 388 7.99 -4.52 8.17
CA GLY A 388 8.41 -4.10 9.51
C GLY A 388 7.77 -4.94 10.60
N ARG A 389 8.31 -4.83 11.80
CA ARG A 389 7.69 -5.34 13.03
C ARG A 389 6.95 -4.19 13.72
N ALA A 390 6.12 -4.48 14.73
CA ALA A 390 5.54 -3.41 15.52
C ALA A 390 6.62 -2.53 16.14
N ALA A 391 7.73 -3.08 16.63
CA ALA A 391 8.88 -2.30 17.10
C ALA A 391 10.22 -2.91 16.65
N GLY A 392 11.15 -2.06 16.21
CA GLY A 392 12.52 -2.45 15.89
C GLY A 392 12.96 -2.12 14.45
N PRO A 393 13.91 -2.88 13.88
CA PRO A 393 14.34 -2.70 12.50
C PRO A 393 13.23 -3.07 11.50
N TRP A 394 13.32 -2.49 10.31
CA TRP A 394 12.49 -2.88 9.17
C TRP A 394 13.36 -3.49 8.07
N GLU A 395 12.70 -4.11 7.10
CA GLU A 395 13.30 -4.85 6.02
C GLU A 395 12.86 -4.26 4.68
N LEU A 396 13.81 -4.16 3.75
CA LEU A 396 13.56 -3.86 2.36
C LEU A 396 13.73 -5.16 1.58
N LEU A 397 12.60 -5.73 1.17
CA LEU A 397 12.50 -7.00 0.46
C LEU A 397 12.53 -6.71 -1.04
N GLY A 398 13.72 -6.82 -1.64
CA GLY A 398 13.91 -6.63 -3.07
C GLY A 398 13.20 -7.72 -3.88
N PHE A 399 12.65 -7.34 -5.03
CA PHE A 399 12.04 -8.29 -5.97
C PHE A 399 13.07 -9.22 -6.64
N ASP A 400 14.37 -8.96 -6.45
CA ASP A 400 15.47 -9.84 -6.84
C ASP A 400 15.79 -10.90 -5.76
N GLY A 401 14.98 -10.97 -4.69
CA GLY A 401 15.14 -11.88 -3.56
C GLY A 401 16.16 -11.40 -2.52
N ARG A 402 16.75 -10.21 -2.67
CA ARG A 402 17.67 -9.67 -1.67
C ARG A 402 16.89 -8.94 -0.57
N THR A 403 17.22 -9.26 0.68
CA THR A 403 16.69 -8.56 1.85
C THR A 403 17.76 -7.65 2.44
N ARG A 404 17.38 -6.41 2.75
CA ARG A 404 18.20 -5.48 3.53
C ARG A 404 17.48 -5.10 4.81
N VAL A 405 18.10 -5.41 5.95
CA VAL A 405 17.63 -4.97 7.26
C VAL A 405 18.14 -3.56 7.53
N VAL A 406 17.27 -2.68 7.99
CA VAL A 406 17.55 -1.27 8.29
C VAL A 406 17.20 -1.01 9.75
N ALA A 407 18.21 -0.66 10.54
CA ALA A 407 18.02 -0.28 11.93
C ALA A 407 17.70 1.22 12.01
N PRO A 408 16.56 1.62 12.61
CA PRO A 408 16.27 3.03 12.81
C PRO A 408 17.28 3.70 13.74
N LEU A 409 17.71 4.90 13.39
CA LEU A 409 18.46 5.77 14.29
C LEU A 409 17.49 6.53 15.20
N PRO A 410 17.69 6.54 16.53
CA PRO A 410 16.77 7.23 17.42
C PRO A 410 16.84 8.75 17.19
N PRO A 411 15.72 9.48 17.32
CA PRO A 411 15.70 10.94 17.18
C PRO A 411 16.50 11.66 18.28
N ARG A 412 16.74 10.99 19.41
CA ARG A 412 17.52 11.50 20.54
C ARG A 412 18.26 10.34 21.24
N PRO A 413 19.39 10.59 21.90
CA PRO A 413 20.06 9.57 22.70
C PRO A 413 19.12 8.98 23.76
N GLY A 414 19.07 7.65 23.84
CA GLY A 414 18.24 6.92 24.81
C GLY A 414 16.76 6.77 24.44
N ALA A 415 16.28 7.41 23.37
CA ALA A 415 14.93 7.19 22.89
C ALA A 415 14.77 5.75 22.39
N ARG A 416 13.69 5.09 22.82
CA ARG A 416 13.33 3.72 22.43
C ARG A 416 12.18 3.76 21.45
N ILE A 417 12.25 2.95 20.40
CA ILE A 417 11.12 2.80 19.48
C ILE A 417 9.98 2.10 20.22
N LEU A 418 8.81 2.74 20.21
CA LEU A 418 7.59 2.20 20.79
C LEU A 418 6.80 1.44 19.74
N ARG A 419 6.63 2.05 18.56
CA ARG A 419 6.00 1.39 17.41
C ARG A 419 6.41 1.97 16.06
N VAL A 420 6.34 1.18 15.00
CA VAL A 420 6.27 1.65 13.62
C VAL A 420 4.81 1.98 13.32
N ALA A 421 4.54 3.15 12.77
CA ALA A 421 3.18 3.62 12.52
C ALA A 421 2.76 3.50 11.05
N GLY A 422 3.73 3.31 10.15
CA GLY A 422 3.51 3.13 8.72
C GLY A 422 4.75 3.50 7.91
N GLY A 423 4.66 3.35 6.60
CA GLY A 423 5.72 3.76 5.68
C GLY A 423 5.26 3.72 4.24
N GLY A 424 6.12 4.21 3.35
CA GLY A 424 5.83 4.36 1.93
C GLY A 424 6.65 5.49 1.32
N HIS A 425 6.79 5.51 -0.01
CA HIS A 425 7.45 6.60 -0.74
C HIS A 425 8.85 6.94 -0.19
N GLY A 426 9.63 5.92 0.18
CA GLY A 426 10.99 6.08 0.71
C GLY A 426 11.09 6.52 2.17
N VAL A 427 9.98 6.58 2.93
CA VAL A 427 9.99 6.96 4.35
C VAL A 427 9.30 5.94 5.25
N VAL A 428 9.65 5.97 6.55
CA VAL A 428 9.02 5.19 7.62
C VAL A 428 8.68 6.13 8.77
N ALA A 429 7.42 6.15 9.21
CA ALA A 429 7.00 6.86 10.40
C ALA A 429 7.07 5.93 11.61
N ALA A 430 7.80 6.33 12.65
CA ALA A 430 7.96 5.57 13.88
C ALA A 430 7.73 6.46 15.11
N VAL A 431 7.06 5.89 16.10
CA VAL A 431 6.79 6.50 17.41
C VAL A 431 7.85 6.02 18.39
N TRP A 432 8.45 6.97 19.09
CA TRP A 432 9.52 6.77 20.07
C TRP A 432 9.08 7.26 21.44
N SER A 433 9.75 6.79 22.49
CA SER A 433 9.63 7.35 23.82
C SER A 433 10.05 8.83 23.81
N GLY A 434 9.21 9.71 24.35
CA GLY A 434 9.49 11.14 24.42
C GLY A 434 10.48 11.53 25.53
N PRO A 435 10.86 12.82 25.62
CA PRO A 435 11.84 13.32 26.60
C PRO A 435 11.33 13.36 28.05
N GLY A 436 10.02 13.20 28.27
CA GLY A 436 9.42 13.22 29.59
C GLY A 436 8.23 12.27 29.70
N ASP A 437 7.81 12.04 30.95
CA ASP A 437 6.67 11.18 31.25
C ASP A 437 5.41 11.68 30.53
N GLY A 438 4.72 10.77 29.83
CA GLY A 438 3.50 11.10 29.07
C GLY A 438 3.74 11.81 27.73
N SER A 439 4.97 11.80 27.21
CA SER A 439 5.26 12.27 25.85
C SER A 439 5.74 11.14 24.95
N GLU A 440 5.35 11.19 23.67
CA GLU A 440 5.86 10.34 22.59
C GLU A 440 6.54 11.25 21.56
N THR A 441 7.61 10.79 20.92
CA THR A 441 8.23 11.48 19.78
C THR A 441 7.85 10.75 18.50
N LEU A 442 7.08 11.37 17.62
CA LEU A 442 6.90 10.85 16.27
C LEU A 442 8.07 11.31 15.40
N ALA A 443 8.77 10.37 14.77
CA ALA A 443 9.85 10.65 13.85
C ALA A 443 9.60 9.98 12.50
N VAL A 444 9.94 10.70 11.42
CA VAL A 444 9.96 10.17 10.06
C VAL A 444 11.40 9.86 9.70
N HIS A 445 11.65 8.63 9.26
CA HIS A 445 12.94 8.10 8.89
C HIS A 445 13.02 7.89 7.39
N ASP A 446 14.21 8.06 6.83
CA ASP A 446 14.54 7.54 5.51
C ASP A 446 14.50 6.00 5.56
N SER A 447 13.68 5.38 4.71
CA SER A 447 13.46 3.93 4.75
C SER A 447 14.72 3.13 4.42
N SER A 448 15.66 3.70 3.67
CA SER A 448 16.87 3.02 3.23
C SER A 448 18.01 3.02 4.26
N SER A 449 18.09 4.08 5.06
CA SER A 449 19.22 4.35 5.95
C SER A 449 18.84 4.34 7.43
N GLY A 450 17.55 4.43 7.76
CA GLY A 450 17.08 4.57 9.14
C GLY A 450 17.31 5.95 9.74
N ARG A 451 17.90 6.89 8.98
CA ARG A 451 18.20 8.24 9.45
C ARG A 451 16.91 9.03 9.64
N VAL A 452 16.82 9.73 10.77
CA VAL A 452 15.72 10.68 11.04
C VAL A 452 15.78 11.84 10.07
N LEU A 453 14.69 12.07 9.36
CA LEU A 453 14.49 13.22 8.48
C LEU A 453 13.89 14.39 9.27
N VAL A 454 12.88 14.09 10.08
CA VAL A 454 12.14 15.07 10.88
C VAL A 454 11.44 14.37 12.04
N GLY A 455 11.16 15.09 13.13
CA GLY A 455 10.36 14.57 14.23
C GLY A 455 9.72 15.66 15.09
N ALA A 456 8.69 15.29 15.84
CA ALA A 456 8.00 16.15 16.78
C ALA A 456 7.52 15.38 18.01
N ASP A 457 7.51 16.06 19.16
CA ASP A 457 7.00 15.52 20.42
C ASP A 457 5.49 15.79 20.51
N ALA A 458 4.71 14.75 20.83
CA ALA A 458 3.27 14.82 21.00
C ALA A 458 2.86 14.20 22.35
N PRO A 459 1.66 14.53 22.88
CA PRO A 459 1.12 13.85 24.05
C PRO A 459 1.00 12.35 23.80
N ALA A 460 1.35 11.53 24.79
CA ALA A 460 1.26 10.08 24.67
C ALA A 460 -0.17 9.64 24.33
N GLY A 461 -0.29 8.69 23.40
CA GLY A 461 -1.58 8.16 22.94
C GLY A 461 -2.30 9.04 21.92
N SER A 462 -1.80 10.24 21.62
CA SER A 462 -2.39 11.10 20.57
C SER A 462 -2.02 10.65 19.15
N LEU A 463 -1.06 9.74 19.01
CA LEU A 463 -0.49 9.27 17.74
C LEU A 463 -1.14 7.97 17.26
N SER A 464 -2.46 7.83 17.38
CA SER A 464 -3.21 6.58 17.11
C SER A 464 -3.90 6.55 15.73
N SER A 465 -3.56 7.46 14.82
CA SER A 465 -4.21 7.56 13.50
C SER A 465 -3.37 6.92 12.38
N ALA A 466 -4.01 6.64 11.24
CA ALA A 466 -3.33 6.20 10.04
C ALA A 466 -2.31 7.22 9.54
N TRP A 467 -1.19 6.71 9.02
CA TRP A 467 -0.20 7.49 8.29
C TRP A 467 -0.77 7.94 6.95
N ILE A 468 -0.72 9.25 6.68
CA ILE A 468 -1.19 9.83 5.41
C ILE A 468 -0.01 10.52 4.73
N HIS A 469 0.46 9.94 3.64
CA HIS A 469 1.53 10.52 2.82
C HIS A 469 1.26 10.23 1.34
N PRO A 470 0.69 11.18 0.58
CA PRO A 470 0.47 11.00 -0.85
C PRO A 470 1.79 10.95 -1.63
N ASN A 471 1.82 10.15 -2.69
CA ASN A 471 2.95 10.09 -3.61
C ASN A 471 3.30 11.48 -4.16
N GLY A 472 4.56 11.90 -4.00
CA GLY A 472 5.07 13.16 -4.52
C GLY A 472 4.69 14.42 -3.74
N ASP A 473 3.90 14.31 -2.66
CA ASP A 473 3.65 15.45 -1.77
C ASP A 473 4.74 15.52 -0.68
N PRO A 474 5.36 16.70 -0.45
CA PRO A 474 6.31 16.86 0.65
C PRO A 474 5.64 16.84 2.02
N LEU A 475 4.31 17.01 2.10
CA LEU A 475 3.59 16.95 3.35
C LEU A 475 3.11 15.54 3.67
N ALA A 476 3.15 15.23 4.96
CA ALA A 476 2.57 14.02 5.51
C ALA A 476 1.93 14.30 6.88
N ALA A 477 1.06 13.41 7.33
CA ALA A 477 0.39 13.55 8.62
C ALA A 477 0.22 12.23 9.36
N LEU A 478 0.26 12.30 10.68
CA LEU A 478 -0.17 11.22 11.57
C LEU A 478 -0.81 11.82 12.82
N GLY A 479 -2.11 11.58 12.96
CA GLY A 479 -2.91 12.17 14.04
C GLY A 479 -2.77 13.70 14.08
N PRO A 480 -2.32 14.29 15.20
CA PRO A 480 -2.15 15.74 15.33
C PRO A 480 -0.88 16.29 14.68
N VAL A 481 0.03 15.43 14.19
CA VAL A 481 1.34 15.86 13.69
C VAL A 481 1.31 16.02 12.18
N VAL A 482 1.77 17.17 11.71
CA VAL A 482 1.98 17.48 10.29
C VAL A 482 3.47 17.65 10.03
N PHE A 483 3.96 17.01 8.98
CA PHE A 483 5.34 17.06 8.52
C PHE A 483 5.43 17.80 7.20
N ASP A 484 6.49 18.58 7.04
CA ASP A 484 7.03 19.03 5.77
C ASP A 484 8.40 18.36 5.60
N LEU A 485 8.41 17.29 4.81
CA LEU A 485 9.58 16.45 4.57
C LEU A 485 10.64 17.15 3.71
N ALA A 486 10.22 18.09 2.85
CA ALA A 486 11.13 18.86 2.01
C ALA A 486 11.89 19.91 2.84
N GLU A 487 11.21 20.58 3.77
CA GLU A 487 11.81 21.56 4.67
C GLU A 487 12.42 20.95 5.94
N GLY A 488 12.16 19.67 6.22
CA GLY A 488 12.57 19.01 7.46
C GLY A 488 11.91 19.61 8.70
N ARG A 489 10.63 20.00 8.58
CA ARG A 489 9.86 20.67 9.64
C ARG A 489 8.66 19.83 10.07
N ALA A 490 8.29 19.93 11.34
CA ALA A 490 7.09 19.33 11.86
C ALA A 490 6.36 20.29 12.81
N SER A 491 5.04 20.15 12.86
CA SER A 491 4.18 20.88 13.78
C SER A 491 3.17 19.94 14.40
N VAL A 492 2.89 20.12 15.70
CA VAL A 492 1.85 19.36 16.39
C VAL A 492 0.66 20.28 16.64
N THR A 493 -0.50 19.86 16.15
CA THR A 493 -1.78 20.53 16.39
C THR A 493 -2.73 19.60 17.15
N PRO A 494 -2.78 19.73 18.49
CA PRO A 494 -3.66 18.88 19.31
C PRO A 494 -5.12 18.94 18.88
N GLY A 495 -5.78 17.78 18.92
CA GLY A 495 -7.20 17.61 18.57
C GLY A 495 -7.49 17.52 17.07
N VAL A 496 -6.47 17.67 16.21
CA VAL A 496 -6.64 17.45 14.77
C VAL A 496 -6.60 15.95 14.45
N VAL A 497 -7.57 15.51 13.66
CA VAL A 497 -7.57 14.20 13.00
C VAL A 497 -7.43 14.44 11.50
N ALA A 498 -6.24 14.16 10.97
CA ALA A 498 -5.96 14.28 9.54
C ALA A 498 -6.79 13.28 8.72
N ARG A 499 -7.22 13.69 7.53
CA ARG A 499 -8.02 12.87 6.60
C ARG A 499 -7.48 12.86 5.18
N SER A 500 -6.90 13.96 4.71
CA SER A 500 -6.26 14.03 3.41
C SER A 500 -5.10 15.01 3.41
N VAL A 501 -4.21 14.88 2.44
CA VAL A 501 -3.14 15.83 2.17
C VAL A 501 -3.26 16.23 0.71
N ALA A 502 -3.41 17.53 0.44
CA ALA A 502 -3.53 18.01 -0.93
C ALA A 502 -3.15 19.49 -1.06
N GLY A 503 -2.35 19.81 -2.08
CA GLY A 503 -2.02 21.20 -2.41
C GLY A 503 -1.21 21.90 -1.32
N GLY A 504 -0.27 21.17 -0.70
CA GLY A 504 0.58 21.72 0.37
C GLY A 504 -0.20 22.03 1.66
N ARG A 505 -1.27 21.29 1.94
CA ARG A 505 -2.01 21.36 3.21
C ARG A 505 -2.50 19.97 3.62
N VAL A 506 -2.60 19.77 4.93
CA VAL A 506 -3.27 18.63 5.53
C VAL A 506 -4.69 19.06 5.90
N TYR A 507 -5.70 18.33 5.43
CA TYR A 507 -7.10 18.57 5.79
C TYR A 507 -7.59 17.52 6.76
N GLY A 508 -8.48 17.93 7.65
CA GLY A 508 -9.00 17.06 8.69
C GLY A 508 -10.10 17.72 9.48
N THR A 509 -10.32 17.21 10.69
CA THR A 509 -11.30 17.75 11.63
C THR A 509 -10.66 18.07 12.97
N ARG A 510 -11.11 19.14 13.63
CA ARG A 510 -10.80 19.48 15.01
C ARG A 510 -12.09 19.81 15.73
N ASP A 511 -12.39 19.11 16.82
CA ASP A 511 -13.64 19.27 17.56
C ASP A 511 -14.87 19.18 16.63
N LEU A 512 -14.84 18.23 15.68
CA LEU A 512 -15.84 18.03 14.61
C LEU A 512 -15.95 19.15 13.55
N HIS A 513 -15.14 20.21 13.63
CA HIS A 513 -15.11 21.28 12.63
C HIS A 513 -14.00 21.01 11.59
N PRO A 514 -14.25 21.29 10.30
CA PRO A 514 -13.25 21.09 9.26
C PRO A 514 -12.08 22.08 9.43
N VAL A 515 -10.85 21.60 9.27
CA VAL A 515 -9.64 22.41 9.36
C VAL A 515 -8.67 22.09 8.22
N ALA A 516 -7.85 23.09 7.89
CA ALA A 516 -6.65 22.92 7.07
C ALA A 516 -5.42 23.26 7.92
N VAL A 517 -4.41 22.41 7.89
CA VAL A 517 -3.21 22.50 8.72
C VAL A 517 -1.97 22.52 7.84
N THR A 518 -1.01 23.35 8.23
CA THR A 518 0.34 23.40 7.67
C THR A 518 1.33 23.42 8.83
N THR A 519 2.62 23.29 8.54
CA THR A 519 3.68 23.49 9.55
C THR A 519 3.70 24.90 10.14
N ALA A 520 3.10 25.89 9.46
CA ALA A 520 3.01 27.28 9.92
C ALA A 520 1.78 27.57 10.80
N GLY A 521 0.78 26.70 10.83
CA GLY A 521 -0.42 26.89 11.63
C GLY A 521 -1.69 26.25 11.08
N VAL A 522 -2.80 26.57 11.74
CA VAL A 522 -4.13 25.99 11.53
C VAL A 522 -5.07 27.05 10.98
N LEU A 523 -5.83 26.69 9.97
CA LEU A 523 -6.92 27.47 9.40
C LEU A 523 -8.24 26.72 9.61
N THR A 524 -9.15 27.31 10.37
CA THR A 524 -10.53 26.82 10.47
C THR A 524 -11.24 27.06 9.14
N LEU A 525 -11.90 26.02 8.63
CA LEU A 525 -12.69 26.09 7.41
C LEU A 525 -14.15 26.40 7.78
N PRO A 526 -14.93 27.03 6.87
CA PRO A 526 -16.36 27.19 7.08
C PRO A 526 -17.06 25.85 7.33
N ASP A 527 -18.12 25.85 8.14
CA ASP A 527 -18.92 24.66 8.36
C ASP A 527 -19.49 24.13 7.03
N GLY A 528 -19.40 22.82 6.83
CA GLY A 528 -19.79 22.18 5.58
C GLY A 528 -18.86 22.44 4.40
N ALA A 529 -17.69 23.06 4.60
CA ALA A 529 -16.70 23.17 3.54
C ALA A 529 -16.24 21.77 3.10
N ALA A 530 -16.30 21.52 1.79
CA ALA A 530 -15.83 20.27 1.23
C ALA A 530 -14.31 20.14 1.43
N ILE A 531 -13.87 18.99 1.90
CA ILE A 531 -12.45 18.65 2.04
C ILE A 531 -11.92 18.28 0.64
N PRO A 532 -10.84 18.93 0.17
CA PRO A 532 -10.17 18.53 -1.05
C PRO A 532 -9.71 17.09 -0.94
N TRP A 533 -10.13 16.32 -1.92
CA TRP A 533 -9.65 14.97 -2.11
C TRP A 533 -8.23 14.99 -2.67
N GLY A 534 -7.96 15.91 -3.61
CA GLY A 534 -6.66 16.07 -4.23
C GLY A 534 -6.49 17.43 -4.92
N VAL A 535 -5.34 17.64 -5.54
CA VAL A 535 -5.08 18.77 -6.44
C VAL A 535 -4.64 18.25 -7.80
N GLY A 536 -5.26 18.76 -8.86
CA GLY A 536 -4.89 18.47 -10.25
C GLY A 536 -4.86 19.78 -11.05
N ALA A 537 -3.81 19.99 -11.84
CA ALA A 537 -3.65 21.23 -12.63
C ALA A 537 -3.81 22.54 -11.83
N GLY A 538 -3.34 22.57 -10.57
CA GLY A 538 -3.47 23.71 -9.66
C GLY A 538 -4.88 23.92 -9.06
N ARG A 539 -5.86 23.07 -9.42
CA ARG A 539 -7.24 23.15 -8.93
C ARG A 539 -7.46 22.17 -7.78
N ALA A 540 -8.25 22.58 -6.80
CA ALA A 540 -8.72 21.67 -5.76
C ALA A 540 -9.83 20.79 -6.35
N LEU A 541 -9.70 19.48 -6.17
CA LEU A 541 -10.72 18.51 -6.52
C LEU A 541 -11.54 18.22 -5.28
N LEU A 542 -12.81 18.63 -5.29
CA LEU A 542 -13.73 18.47 -4.17
C LEU A 542 -14.73 17.36 -4.50
N LEU A 543 -15.00 16.48 -3.54
CA LEU A 543 -16.04 15.48 -3.64
C LEU A 543 -17.25 15.92 -2.80
N THR A 544 -18.43 15.88 -3.37
CA THR A 544 -19.70 16.19 -2.70
C THR A 544 -20.75 15.16 -3.06
N GLY A 545 -21.71 14.88 -2.18
CA GLY A 545 -22.77 13.92 -2.48
C GLY A 545 -23.56 13.48 -1.24
N ASP A 546 -24.67 12.80 -1.47
CA ASP A 546 -25.62 12.31 -0.45
C ASP A 546 -25.84 10.78 -0.47
N GLY A 547 -24.80 10.03 -0.86
CA GLY A 547 -24.82 8.56 -0.87
C GLY A 547 -25.36 7.95 -2.17
N ASP A 548 -26.45 8.50 -2.71
CA ASP A 548 -27.00 8.05 -4.00
C ASP A 548 -26.45 8.84 -5.19
N ARG A 549 -25.96 10.07 -4.93
CA ARG A 549 -25.36 10.93 -5.93
C ARG A 549 -24.02 11.42 -5.42
N ALA A 550 -23.00 11.24 -6.24
CA ALA A 550 -21.68 11.81 -5.98
C ALA A 550 -21.24 12.67 -7.17
N MET A 551 -20.60 13.78 -6.84
CA MET A 551 -20.08 14.76 -7.79
C MET A 551 -18.64 15.08 -7.44
N VAL A 552 -17.80 15.17 -8.47
CA VAL A 552 -16.49 15.79 -8.39
C VAL A 552 -16.55 17.21 -8.96
N HIS A 553 -15.93 18.15 -8.26
CA HIS A 553 -15.83 19.55 -8.66
C HIS A 553 -14.37 19.98 -8.73
N ALA A 554 -13.99 20.71 -9.77
CA ALA A 554 -12.71 21.40 -9.80
C ALA A 554 -12.87 22.87 -9.46
N VAL A 555 -12.07 23.37 -8.52
CA VAL A 555 -12.18 24.73 -8.00
C VAL A 555 -10.85 25.47 -8.09
N ASP A 556 -10.88 26.63 -8.75
CA ASP A 556 -9.74 27.53 -8.85
C ASP A 556 -9.41 28.20 -7.50
N PRO A 557 -8.13 28.54 -7.26
CA PRO A 557 -7.78 29.49 -6.20
C PRO A 557 -8.46 30.85 -6.44
N THR A 558 -8.77 31.59 -5.36
CA THR A 558 -9.06 33.02 -5.47
C THR A 558 -7.76 33.75 -5.77
N LEU A 559 -7.78 34.58 -6.83
CA LEU A 559 -6.67 35.46 -7.18
C LEU A 559 -6.41 36.51 -6.10
#